data_AF-A0A1U7H8V3-F1
#
_entry.id   AF-A0A1U7H8V3-F1
#
_cell.length_a   1.000
_cell.length_b   1.000
_cell.length_c   1.000
_cell.angle_alpha   90.00
_cell.angle_beta   90.00
_cell.angle_gamma   90.00
#
_symmetry.space_group_name_H-M   'P 1'
#
loop_
_entity.id
_entity.type
_entity.pdbx_description
1 polymer ?
#
loop_
_entity_poly.entity_id
_entity_poly.type
_entity_poly.pdbx_seq_one_letter_code
_entity_poly.pdbx_strand_id
1 'polypeptide(L)'
;MVVTLGEDFMRWVMDVYHWVLETVLRSDTAQGFEVLPRRWVVERTFGWFNWCRRLSKDYEVLPSTSEAMIQVAMIRILGLDV
;
A
#
# COMPACT_ATOMS: atom_id res chain seq x y z
N MET A 1 -5.67 -27.48 -2.82
CA MET A 1 -6.56 -26.29 -2.92
C MET A 1 -5.98 -25.13 -2.13
N VAL A 2 -4.69 -24.83 -2.33
CA VAL A 2 -3.96 -23.66 -1.80
C VAL A 2 -2.84 -23.47 -2.81
N VAL A 3 -2.83 -22.35 -3.56
CA VAL A 3 -1.71 -21.73 -4.32
C VAL A 3 -2.22 -20.79 -5.46
N THR A 4 -3.46 -20.90 -5.94
CA THR A 4 -3.92 -20.08 -7.09
C THR A 4 -4.20 -18.60 -6.79
N LEU A 5 -4.36 -18.20 -5.52
CA LEU A 5 -4.78 -16.84 -5.17
C LEU A 5 -3.78 -15.75 -5.63
N GLY A 6 -2.49 -16.11 -5.74
CA GLY A 6 -1.47 -15.21 -6.26
C GLY A 6 -1.57 -15.02 -7.77
N GLU A 7 -1.81 -16.10 -8.53
CA GLU A 7 -1.87 -16.07 -10.00
C GLU A 7 -3.10 -15.32 -10.49
N ASP A 8 -4.27 -15.57 -9.89
CA ASP A 8 -5.51 -14.90 -10.24
C ASP A 8 -5.41 -13.38 -9.98
N PHE A 9 -4.80 -13.00 -8.86
CA PHE A 9 -4.55 -11.59 -8.53
C PHE A 9 -3.57 -10.94 -9.49
N MET A 10 -2.43 -11.60 -9.78
CA MET A 10 -1.43 -11.09 -10.72
C MET A 10 -2.03 -10.89 -12.11
N ARG A 11 -2.85 -11.83 -12.56
CA ARG A 11 -3.57 -11.73 -13.83
C ARG A 11 -4.55 -10.58 -13.85
N TRP A 12 -5.36 -10.42 -12.81
CA TRP A 12 -6.29 -9.29 -12.70
C TRP A 12 -5.57 -7.93 -12.72
N VAL A 13 -4.43 -7.80 -12.02
CA VAL A 13 -3.64 -6.56 -12.04
C VAL A 13 -3.07 -6.27 -13.43
N MET A 14 -2.62 -7.30 -14.14
CA MET A 14 -2.15 -7.17 -15.51
C MET A 14 -3.27 -6.75 -16.47
N ASP A 15 -4.47 -7.31 -16.30
CA ASP A 15 -5.61 -7.03 -17.16
C ASP A 15 -6.19 -5.63 -16.91
N VAL A 16 -6.26 -5.18 -15.65
CA VAL A 16 -6.88 -3.90 -15.28
C VAL A 16 -5.90 -2.73 -15.35
N TYR A 17 -4.67 -2.92 -14.88
CA TYR A 17 -3.69 -1.83 -14.73
C TYR A 17 -2.51 -1.95 -15.68
N HIS A 18 -2.38 -3.07 -16.42
CA HIS A 18 -1.24 -3.35 -17.30
C HIS A 18 0.11 -3.35 -16.58
N TRP A 19 0.12 -3.76 -15.31
CA TRP A 19 1.33 -3.86 -14.49
C TRP A 19 1.83 -5.30 -14.43
N VAL A 20 3.16 -5.44 -14.39
CA VAL A 20 3.82 -6.71 -14.09
C VAL A 20 4.17 -6.72 -12.60
N LEU A 21 3.55 -7.62 -11.86
CA LEU A 21 3.86 -7.83 -10.44
C LEU A 21 5.01 -8.82 -10.31
N GLU A 22 6.01 -8.43 -9.52
CA GLU A 22 7.10 -9.33 -9.12
C GLU A 22 7.02 -9.57 -7.62
N THR A 23 6.90 -10.84 -7.22
CA THR A 23 6.90 -11.24 -5.81
C THR A 23 8.34 -11.38 -5.31
N VAL A 24 8.79 -10.46 -4.48
CA VAL A 24 10.08 -10.59 -3.78
C VAL A 24 9.90 -11.51 -2.58
N LEU A 25 10.33 -12.76 -2.73
CA LEU A 25 10.36 -13.74 -1.63
C LEU A 25 11.51 -13.42 -0.67
N ARG A 26 11.32 -13.73 0.61
CA ARG A 26 12.41 -13.67 1.60
C ARG A 26 13.37 -14.84 1.34
N SER A 27 14.66 -14.66 1.59
CA SER A 27 15.61 -15.77 1.52
C SER A 27 15.33 -16.78 2.63
N ASP A 28 15.12 -18.05 2.25
CA ASP A 28 14.89 -19.16 3.19
C ASP A 28 16.11 -19.44 4.09
N THR A 29 17.29 -18.89 3.74
CA THR A 29 18.55 -19.05 4.47
C THR A 29 18.86 -17.87 5.39
N ALA A 30 18.08 -16.79 5.35
CA ALA A 30 18.32 -15.62 6.18
C ALA A 30 18.01 -15.90 7.66
N GLN A 31 19.04 -15.92 8.52
CA GLN A 31 18.86 -15.90 9.97
C GLN A 31 18.72 -14.45 10.45
N GLY A 32 17.49 -14.03 10.71
CA GLY A 32 17.18 -12.73 11.31
C GLY A 32 16.43 -11.77 10.38
N PHE A 33 16.48 -10.47 10.70
CA PHE A 33 15.79 -9.44 9.94
C PHE A 33 16.67 -8.94 8.79
N GLU A 34 16.30 -9.28 7.56
CA GLU A 34 16.92 -8.77 6.33
C GLU A 34 16.14 -7.55 5.81
N VAL A 35 16.84 -6.43 5.58
CA VAL A 35 16.23 -5.21 5.03
C VAL A 35 16.04 -5.38 3.52
N LEU A 36 14.80 -5.62 3.10
CA LEU A 36 14.46 -5.63 1.68
C LEU A 36 14.31 -4.19 1.14
N PRO A 37 14.88 -3.89 -0.04
CA PRO A 37 14.75 -2.58 -0.65
C PRO A 37 13.27 -2.27 -0.93
N ARG A 38 12.86 -1.02 -0.65
CA ARG A 38 11.51 -0.47 -0.90
C ARG A 38 10.33 -1.06 -0.12
N ARG A 39 10.53 -2.05 0.76
CA ARG A 39 9.46 -2.63 1.60
C ARG A 39 8.68 -1.58 2.40
N TRP A 40 9.39 -0.61 2.95
CA TRP A 40 8.82 0.40 3.84
C TRP A 40 8.11 1.54 3.13
N VAL A 41 8.16 1.63 1.79
CA VAL A 41 7.59 2.78 1.08
C VAL A 41 6.08 2.86 1.30
N VAL A 42 5.39 1.72 1.19
CA VAL A 42 3.94 1.63 1.41
C VAL A 42 3.59 1.90 2.88
N GLU A 43 4.26 1.21 3.80
CA GLU A 43 4.04 1.38 5.24
C GLU A 43 4.32 2.82 5.72
N ARG A 44 5.31 3.49 5.11
CA ARG A 44 5.64 4.90 5.41
C ARG A 44 4.48 5.83 5.05
N THR A 45 3.87 5.67 3.87
CA THR A 45 2.71 6.49 3.48
C THR A 45 1.55 6.31 4.45
N PHE A 46 1.28 5.08 4.87
CA PHE A 46 0.27 4.82 5.92
C PHE A 46 0.67 5.39 7.28
N GLY A 47 1.97 5.37 7.62
CA GLY A 47 2.49 6.03 8.81
C GLY A 47 2.28 7.55 8.79
N TRP A 48 2.38 8.19 7.64
CA TRP A 48 2.10 9.62 7.49
C TRP A 48 0.60 9.95 7.65
N PHE A 49 -0.30 9.02 7.29
CA PHE A 49 -1.73 9.21 7.55
C PHE A 49 -2.09 9.27 9.03
N ASN A 50 -1.29 8.69 9.94
CA ASN A 50 -1.52 8.87 11.39
C ASN A 50 -1.41 10.33 11.86
N TRP A 51 -0.73 11.20 11.11
CA TRP A 51 -0.69 12.64 11.40
C TRP A 51 -1.99 13.36 11.02
N CYS A 52 -2.84 12.70 10.23
CA CYS A 52 -4.19 13.13 9.92
C CYS A 52 -5.16 12.36 10.82
N ARG A 53 -5.49 12.91 11.99
CA ARG A 53 -6.38 12.26 12.99
C ARG A 53 -7.68 11.70 12.40
N ARG A 54 -8.23 12.38 11.39
CA ARG A 54 -9.47 11.98 10.70
C ARG A 54 -9.33 10.68 9.88
N LEU A 55 -8.12 10.30 9.48
CA LEU A 55 -7.81 9.05 8.78
C LEU A 55 -7.37 7.93 9.74
N SER A 56 -7.32 8.17 11.06
CA SER A 56 -6.93 7.14 12.04
C SER A 56 -7.94 5.98 12.09
N LYS A 57 -9.21 6.24 11.77
CA LYS A 57 -10.26 5.24 11.54
C LYS A 57 -11.18 5.75 10.44
N ASP A 58 -11.82 4.82 9.73
CA ASP A 58 -12.86 5.18 8.77
C ASP A 58 -14.13 5.55 9.54
N TYR A 59 -14.37 6.86 9.64
CA TYR A 59 -15.55 7.43 10.32
C TYR A 59 -16.62 7.88 9.33
N GLU A 60 -16.30 7.91 8.03
CA GLU A 60 -17.20 8.45 7.03
C GLU A 60 -18.21 7.39 6.59
N VAL A 61 -19.44 7.84 6.31
CA VAL A 61 -20.52 6.94 5.89
C VAL A 61 -20.43 6.59 4.40
N LEU A 62 -19.91 7.52 3.59
CA LEU A 62 -19.81 7.36 2.15
C LEU A 62 -18.34 7.17 1.74
N PRO A 63 -18.04 6.19 0.87
CA PRO A 63 -16.70 5.98 0.34
C PRO A 63 -16.11 7.20 -0.36
N SER A 64 -16.96 8.00 -1.02
CA SER A 64 -16.56 9.25 -1.70
C SER A 64 -15.96 10.28 -0.72
N THR A 65 -16.45 10.31 0.52
CA THR A 65 -15.94 11.23 1.53
C THR A 65 -14.61 10.73 2.09
N SER A 66 -14.48 9.42 2.34
CA SER A 66 -13.21 8.80 2.73
C SER A 66 -12.15 9.03 1.66
N GLU A 67 -12.50 8.86 0.38
CA GLU A 67 -11.61 9.11 -0.76
C GLU A 67 -11.13 10.57 -0.79
N ALA A 68 -12.04 11.54 -0.68
CA ALA A 68 -11.68 12.96 -0.66
C ALA A 68 -10.72 13.28 0.50
N MET A 69 -10.94 12.71 1.68
CA MET A 69 -10.05 12.90 2.83
C MET A 69 -8.65 12.31 2.60
N ILE A 70 -8.56 11.15 1.95
CA ILE A 70 -7.28 10.53 1.56
C ILE A 70 -6.55 11.42 0.55
N GLN A 71 -7.25 11.92 -0.48
CA GLN A 71 -6.66 12.82 -1.48
C GLN A 71 -6.10 14.10 -0.84
N VAL A 72 -6.83 14.74 0.07
CA VAL A 72 -6.36 15.92 0.82
C VAL A 72 -5.11 15.61 1.65
N ALA A 73 -5.09 14.47 2.35
CA ALA A 73 -3.92 14.06 3.11
C ALA A 73 -2.70 13.79 2.21
N MET A 74 -2.90 13.15 1.06
CA MET A 74 -1.83 12.89 0.09
C MET A 74 -1.27 14.17 -0.51
N ILE A 75 -2.10 15.17 -0.84
CA ILE A 75 -1.63 16.48 -1.31
C ILE A 75 -0.76 17.15 -0.25
N ARG A 76 -1.16 17.07 1.03
CA ARG A 76 -0.39 17.65 2.14
C ARG A 76 0.97 16.97 2.31
N ILE A 77 1.01 15.65 2.26
CA ILE A 77 2.23 14.86 2.42
C ILE A 77 3.18 15.09 1.24
N LEU A 78 2.68 14.95 0.00
CA LEU A 78 3.53 15.06 -1.18
C LEU A 78 3.86 16.50 -1.56
N GLY A 79 3.00 17.46 -1.22
CA GLY A 79 3.13 18.86 -1.61
C GLY A 79 3.91 19.73 -0.63
N LEU A 80 4.20 19.25 0.58
CA LEU A 80 4.98 19.99 1.59
C LEU A 80 6.35 19.34 1.89
N ASP A 81 6.62 18.13 1.39
CA ASP A 81 7.86 17.38 1.62
C ASP A 81 8.82 17.32 0.39
N VAL A 82 8.79 18.35 -0.47
CA VAL A 82 9.81 18.61 -1.52
C VAL A 82 10.31 20.04 -1.40
#